data_AF-A0A1F9V088-F1
#
_entry.id   AF-A0A1F9V088-F1
#
_cell.length_a   1.000
_cell.length_b   1.000
_cell.length_c   1.000
_cell.angle_alpha   90.00
_cell.angle_beta   90.00
_cell.angle_gamma   90.00
#
_symmetry.space_group_name_H-M   'P 1'
#
loop_
_entity.id
_entity.type
_entity.pdbx_description
1 polymer ?
#
loop_
_entity_poly.entity_id
_entity_poly.type
_entity_poly.pdbx_seq_one_letter_code
_entity_poly.pdbx_strand_id
1 'polypeptide(L)' 'MVGIKVRDNETIEEALRRFKRECDRNGIMQEIKRREYYESPSARRKRKAQEARRKIKRRFSRYR' A
#
# COMPACT_ATOMS: atom_id res chain seq x y z
N MET A 1 8.86 9.03 1.99
CA MET A 1 9.44 8.43 3.20
C MET A 1 8.35 8.42 4.26
N VAL A 2 8.02 7.26 4.82
CA VAL A 2 6.98 7.16 5.87
C VAL A 2 7.65 7.33 7.22
N GLY A 3 7.12 8.23 8.03
CA GLY A 3 7.56 8.47 9.40
C GLY A 3 6.37 8.91 10.24
N ILE A 4 6.33 8.45 11.49
CA ILE A 4 5.35 8.89 12.47
C ILE A 4 6.09 9.55 13.63
N LYS A 5 5.50 10.64 14.14
CA LYS A 5 5.91 11.24 15.39
C LYS A 5 5.22 10.48 16.53
N VAL A 6 6.01 9.97 17.47
CA VAL A 6 5.50 9.37 18.71
C VAL A 6 4.93 10.49 19.56
N ARG A 7 3.73 10.31 20.11
CA ARG A 7 3.14 11.28 21.05
C ARG A 7 3.49 10.88 22.49
N ASP A 8 3.46 11.85 23.38
CA ASP A 8 3.94 11.69 24.77
C ASP A 8 3.12 10.70 25.61
N ASN A 9 1.86 10.43 25.23
CA ASN A 9 0.96 9.49 25.93
C ASN A 9 0.82 8.12 25.25
N GLU A 10 1.73 7.76 24.33
CA GLU A 10 1.61 6.53 23.55
C GLU A 10 2.71 5.54 23.90
N THR A 11 2.36 4.27 23.99
CA THR A 11 3.35 3.21 24.16
C THR A 11 4.12 2.96 22.86
N ILE A 12 5.35 2.46 22.96
CA ILE A 12 6.19 2.14 21.81
C ILE A 12 5.47 1.16 20.86
N GLU A 13 4.75 0.17 21.40
CA GLU A 13 4.00 -0.79 20.59
C GLU A 13 2.87 -0.15 19.77
N GLU A 14 2.18 0.85 20.32
CA GLU A 14 1.12 1.57 19.61
C GLU A 14 1.69 2.46 18.50
N ALA A 15 2.86 3.04 18.72
CA ALA A 15 3.60 3.73 17.66
C ALA A 15 3.98 2.76 16.54
N LEU A 16 4.55 1.58 16.86
CA LEU A 16 4.90 0.57 15.87
C LEU A 16 3.69 0.06 15.06
N ARG A 17 2.53 -0.15 15.71
CA ARG A 17 1.30 -0.52 15.01
C ARG A 17 0.85 0.56 14.03
N ARG A 18 0.94 1.84 14.40
CA ARG A 18 0.62 2.96 13.49
C ARG A 18 1.62 3.06 12.36
N PHE A 19 2.91 2.84 12.61
CA PHE A 19 3.92 2.83 11.57
C PHE A 19 3.60 1.76 10.53
N LYS A 20 3.30 0.54 10.99
CA LYS A 20 2.90 -0.56 10.11
C LYS A 20 1.69 -0.20 9.26
N ARG A 21 0.64 0.38 9.87
CA ARG A 21 -0.55 0.85 9.13
C ARG A 21 -0.22 1.93 8.10
N GLU A 22 0.66 2.87 8.41
CA GLU A 22 1.10 3.88 7.45
C GLU A 22 1.92 3.27 6.31
N CYS A 23 2.82 2.32 6.59
CA CYS A 23 3.56 1.58 5.57
C CYS A 23 2.63 0.80 4.63
N ASP A 24 1.61 0.15 5.19
CA ASP A 24 0.60 -0.58 4.43
C ASP A 24 -0.27 0.35 3.59
N ARG A 25 -0.70 1.49 4.15
CA ARG A 25 -1.49 2.52 3.45
C ARG A 25 -0.71 3.11 2.27
N ASN A 26 0.57 3.39 2.47
CA ASN A 26 1.44 3.91 1.41
C ASN A 26 1.87 2.82 0.41
N GLY A 27 1.48 1.56 0.62
CA GLY A 27 1.76 0.46 -0.29
C GLY A 27 3.25 0.09 -0.36
N ILE A 28 4.05 0.44 0.65
CA ILE A 28 5.50 0.19 0.66
C ILE A 28 5.80 -1.29 0.44
N MET A 29 5.02 -2.18 1.07
CA MET A 29 5.21 -3.62 0.93
C MET A 29 4.90 -4.14 -0.48
N GLN A 30 3.97 -3.49 -1.20
CA GLN A 30 3.69 -3.81 -2.60
C GLN A 30 4.79 -3.28 -3.52
N GLU A 31 5.35 -2.11 -3.19
CA GLU A 31 6.46 -1.51 -3.92
C GLU A 31 7.73 -2.36 -3.84
N ILE A 32 8.07 -2.86 -2.65
CA ILE A 32 9.21 -3.76 -2.44
C ILE A 32 9.07 -5.00 -3.33
N LYS A 33 7.94 -5.71 -3.23
CA LYS A 33 7.65 -6.90 -4.05
C LYS A 33 7.70 -6.64 -5.55
N ARG A 34 7.33 -5.44 -5.98
CA ARG A 34 7.41 -5.04 -7.39
C ARG A 34 8.85 -4.83 -7.85
N ARG A 35 9.72 -4.34 -6.96
CA ARG A 35 11.12 -4.00 -7.26
C ARG A 35 12.07 -5.18 -7.10
N GLU A 36 11.62 -6.28 -6.49
CA GLU A 36 12.42 -7.51 -6.33
C GLU A 36 12.91 -8.08 -7.67
N TYR A 37 12.17 -7.88 -8.75
CA TYR A 37 12.54 -8.34 -10.08
C TYR A 37 12.22 -7.30 -11.15
N TYR A 38 12.91 -7.40 -12.30
CA TYR A 38 12.61 -6.57 -13.45
C TYR A 38 11.26 -6.94 -14.06
N GLU A 39 10.36 -5.97 -14.15
CA GLU A 39 9.08 -6.08 -14.85
C GLU A 39 9.20 -5.37 -16.21
N SER A 40 8.94 -6.10 -17.31
CA SER A 40 8.95 -5.51 -18.65
C SER A 40 7.89 -4.40 -18.78
N PRO A 41 8.08 -3.39 -19.66
CA PRO A 41 7.14 -2.28 -19.80
C PRO A 41 5.71 -2.74 -20.15
N SER A 42 5.58 -3.84 -20.90
CA SER A 42 4.29 -4.44 -21.23
C SER A 42 3.61 -5.06 -20.00
N ALA A 43 4.34 -5.85 -19.20
CA ALA A 43 3.85 -6.43 -17.96
C ALA A 43 3.39 -5.34 -16.98
N ARG A 44 4.18 -4.26 -16.84
CA ARG A 44 3.85 -3.10 -16.01
C ARG A 44 2.55 -2.42 -16.43
N ARG A 45 2.33 -2.23 -17.74
CA ARG A 45 1.08 -1.67 -18.28
C ARG A 45 -0.12 -2.58 -17.99
N LYS A 46 0.04 -3.90 -18.20
CA LYS A 46 -0.99 -4.90 -17.93
C LYS A 46 -1.38 -4.93 -16.45
N ARG A 47 -0.40 -4.93 -15.53
CA ARG A 47 -0.63 -4.90 -14.09
C ARG A 47 -1.37 -3.63 -13.66
N LYS A 48 -0.94 -2.46 -14.11
CA LYS A 48 -1.61 -1.17 -13.80
C LYS A 48 -3.07 -1.16 -14.26
N ALA A 49 -3.37 -1.68 -15.45
CA ALA A 49 -4.74 -1.79 -15.95
C ALA A 49 -5.60 -2.74 -15.10
N GLN A 50 -5.05 -3.89 -14.68
CA GLN A 50 -5.75 -4.84 -13.81
C GLN A 50 -6.03 -4.26 -12.42
N GLU A 51 -5.06 -3.57 -11.82
CA GLU A 51 -5.23 -2.88 -10.54
C GLU A 51 -6.33 -1.82 -10.58
N ALA A 52 -6.37 -1.01 -11.65
CA ALA A 52 -7.42 -0.03 -11.86
C ALA A 52 -8.81 -0.68 -11.97
N ARG A 53 -8.94 -1.75 -12.77
CA ARG A 53 -10.20 -2.52 -12.90
C ARG A 53 -10.66 -3.10 -11.55
N ARG A 54 -9.72 -3.68 -10.78
CA ARG A 54 -10.02 -4.20 -9.43
C ARG A 54 -10.49 -3.10 -8.48
N LYS A 55 -9.87 -1.92 -8.51
CA LYS A 55 -10.26 -0.76 -7.70
C LYS A 55 -11.68 -0.29 -8.03
N ILE A 56 -12.01 -0.21 -9.32
CA ILE A 56 -13.34 0.16 -9.81
C ILE A 56 -14.38 -0.87 -9.35
N LYS A 57 -14.14 -2.18 -9.55
CA LYS A 57 -15.03 -3.26 -9.11
C LYS A 57 -15.30 -3.22 -7.60
N ARG A 58 -14.24 -3.02 -6.79
CA ARG A 58 -14.37 -2.86 -5.33
C ARG A 58 -15.20 -1.64 -4.94
N ARG A 59 -15.11 -0.54 -5.69
CA ARG A 59 -15.93 0.66 -5.47
C ARG A 59 -17.40 0.35 -5.71
N PHE A 60 -17.74 -0.20 -6.88
CA PHE A 60 -19.12 -0.53 -7.23
C PHE A 60 -19.76 -1.55 -6.27
N SER A 61 -19.01 -2.58 -5.87
CA SER A 61 -19.48 -3.57 -4.90
C SER A 61 -19.75 -3.02 -3.50
N ARG A 62 -19.28 -1.81 -3.16
CA ARG A 62 -19.52 -1.16 -1.86
C ARG A 62 -20.79 -0.32 -1.86
N TYR A 63 -21.28 0.08 -3.04
CA TYR A 63 -22.49 0.89 -3.22
C TYR A 63 -23.75 0.04 -3.43
N ARG A 64 -23.59 -1.25 -3.71
CA ARG A 64 -24.65 -2.26 -3.72
C ARG A 64 -24.70 -2.92 -2.35
#